data_AF-A8IKQ0-F1
#
_entry.id   AF-A8IKQ0-F1
#
_cell.length_a   1.000
_cell.length_b   1.000
_cell.length_c   1.000
_cell.angle_alpha   90.00
_cell.angle_beta   90.00
_cell.angle_gamma   90.00
#
_symmetry.space_group_name_H-M   'P 1'
#
loop_
_entity.id
_entity.type
_entity.pdbx_description
1 polymer ?
#
loop_
_entity_poly.entity_id
_entity_poly.type
_entity_poly.pdbx_seq_one_letter_code
_entity_poly.pdbx_strand_id
1 'polypeptide(L)'
;MAATMLRSSTQSGIAAKAGRKEAVSVRAVAQPQRQAGAASVFSSSSSGAAARRGVVAQATAVATPAAKPAAKTSQYELFTLTTWLLKEEMKGTIDGELATVISSVSLACKQIASLVNRAGISNLTGVAGNQNVQGEDQKKLDVVSNEVFKNCLASCGRTGVIASEEEDQPVAVEETYSGNYIVVFDPLDGSSNIDAGISVGSIFGIYEPSEECPIDAMDDPQKMMEQCVMNVCQPGSRLKCAGYCLYSSSTIMVLTIGNGVFGFTLDPLVGEFVLTHPNVQIPEVGKIYSFNEGNYGLWDDSVKAYMDSLKDPKKWDGKPYSARYIGSLVGDFHRTLLYGGIYGYPGDAKNKNGKLRLLYECAPMSFIAEQAGGLGSTGQERVLDVNPEKVHQRVPLFIGSKKEVEYLESFTKKH
;
A
#
# COMPACT_ATOMS: atom_id res chain seq x y z
N MET A 1 -29.96 67.53 11.02
CA MET A 1 -30.82 66.95 12.06
C MET A 1 -30.00 65.88 12.79
N ALA A 2 -29.28 66.25 13.86
CA ALA A 2 -29.66 66.04 15.27
C ALA A 2 -29.69 64.53 15.64
N ALA A 3 -28.59 63.98 16.21
CA ALA A 3 -28.32 63.78 17.66
C ALA A 3 -28.90 62.43 18.17
N THR A 4 -28.19 61.50 18.83
CA THR A 4 -27.62 61.54 20.20
C THR A 4 -26.92 60.17 20.45
N MET A 5 -25.61 60.04 20.81
CA MET A 5 -24.99 59.85 22.16
C MET A 5 -25.71 58.82 23.09
N LEU A 6 -25.11 57.89 23.86
CA LEU A 6 -23.90 57.78 24.71
C LEU A 6 -23.39 56.30 24.77
N ARG A 7 -22.09 55.91 24.87
CA ARG A 7 -21.15 55.86 26.05
C ARG A 7 -21.76 55.17 27.31
N SER A 8 -21.14 54.27 28.09
CA SER A 8 -19.72 53.96 28.36
C SER A 8 -19.52 52.66 29.19
N SER A 9 -18.38 52.01 28.95
CA SER A 9 -17.45 51.23 29.82
C SER A 9 -17.69 50.97 31.32
N THR A 10 -17.25 49.80 31.80
CA THR A 10 -16.16 49.51 32.80
C THR A 10 -16.26 48.01 33.20
N GLN A 11 -15.30 47.09 33.00
CA GLN A 11 -13.90 46.88 33.44
C GLN A 11 -13.67 46.57 34.93
N SER A 12 -12.67 45.70 35.16
CA SER A 12 -12.09 45.13 36.41
C SER A 12 -12.76 43.84 36.92
N GLY A 13 -12.10 42.71 37.19
CA GLY A 13 -10.68 42.41 37.35
C GLY A 13 -10.41 41.93 38.78
N ILE A 14 -9.77 40.76 38.94
CA ILE A 14 -8.73 40.38 39.94
C ILE A 14 -8.73 38.86 40.21
N ALA A 15 -7.49 38.34 40.27
CA ALA A 15 -7.05 36.96 40.37
C ALA A 15 -7.02 36.39 41.80
N ALA A 16 -6.92 35.06 41.94
CA ALA A 16 -6.11 34.40 42.97
C ALA A 16 -5.81 32.92 42.65
N LYS A 17 -4.55 32.53 42.93
CA LYS A 17 -3.95 31.19 42.87
C LYS A 17 -4.38 30.29 44.04
N ALA A 18 -4.49 28.98 43.80
CA ALA A 18 -4.11 27.83 44.65
C ALA A 18 -4.74 26.56 44.01
N GLY A 19 -4.18 25.36 43.97
CA GLY A 19 -2.99 24.74 44.54
C GLY A 19 -3.01 23.27 44.09
N ARG A 20 -1.81 22.72 43.87
CA ARG A 20 -1.46 21.32 43.56
C ARG A 20 -2.32 20.27 44.29
N LYS A 21 -2.78 19.25 43.56
CA LYS A 21 -2.84 17.85 44.05
C LYS A 21 -2.41 16.90 42.93
N GLU A 22 -1.16 16.45 43.03
CA GLU A 22 -0.62 15.30 42.31
C GLU A 22 -1.33 14.04 42.83
N ALA A 23 -1.99 13.29 41.95
CA ALA A 23 -2.51 11.96 42.25
C ALA A 23 -1.42 10.94 41.94
N VAL A 24 -0.77 10.43 42.99
CA VAL A 24 0.21 9.36 42.92
C VAL A 24 -0.51 8.04 42.61
N SER A 25 -0.30 7.51 41.41
CA SER A 25 -0.67 6.14 41.04
C SER A 25 0.34 5.17 41.64
N VAL A 26 -0.11 4.39 42.64
CA VAL A 26 0.71 3.35 43.28
C VAL A 26 0.76 2.12 42.36
N ARG A 27 1.93 1.89 41.75
CA ARG A 27 2.22 0.72 40.92
C ARG A 27 2.43 -0.48 41.84
N ALA A 28 1.50 -1.44 41.84
CA ALA A 28 1.66 -2.71 42.55
C ALA A 28 2.73 -3.56 41.84
N VAL A 29 3.88 -3.74 42.49
CA VAL A 29 4.95 -4.65 42.06
C VAL A 29 4.77 -5.97 42.79
N ALA A 30 4.30 -7.01 42.09
CA ALA A 30 4.29 -8.37 42.60
C ALA A 30 5.66 -9.02 42.33
N GLN A 31 6.44 -9.28 43.38
CA GLN A 31 7.60 -10.16 43.34
C GLN A 31 7.18 -11.61 43.65
N PRO A 32 7.63 -12.63 42.90
CA PRO A 32 7.47 -14.01 43.32
C PRO A 32 8.59 -14.42 44.29
N GLN A 33 8.20 -14.90 45.47
CA GLN A 33 9.06 -15.55 46.45
C GLN A 33 9.60 -16.88 45.88
N ARG A 34 10.93 -17.07 45.95
CA ARG A 34 11.58 -18.37 45.77
C ARG A 34 11.44 -19.18 47.06
N GLN A 35 10.79 -20.34 47.00
CA GLN A 35 10.93 -21.38 48.01
C GLN A 35 12.01 -22.39 47.57
N ALA A 36 12.99 -22.59 48.46
CA ALA A 36 13.96 -23.66 48.39
C ALA A 36 13.33 -24.95 48.95
N GLY A 37 13.55 -26.08 48.28
CA GLY A 37 13.11 -27.41 48.70
C GLY A 37 14.23 -28.42 48.50
N ALA A 38 14.60 -29.07 49.60
CA ALA A 38 15.82 -29.84 49.81
C ALA A 38 15.94 -31.15 49.00
N ALA A 39 17.20 -31.55 48.80
CA ALA A 39 17.63 -32.85 48.32
C ALA A 39 17.32 -33.97 49.34
N SER A 40 17.06 -35.18 48.83
CA SER A 40 17.17 -36.41 49.62
C SER A 40 17.99 -37.45 48.88
N VAL A 41 18.87 -38.07 49.65
CA VAL A 41 19.90 -39.04 49.28
C VAL A 41 19.32 -40.44 49.45
N PHE A 42 19.61 -41.34 48.50
CA PHE A 42 19.59 -42.78 48.76
C PHE A 42 20.77 -43.48 48.07
N SER A 43 21.47 -44.28 48.87
CA SER A 43 22.66 -45.06 48.54
C SER A 43 22.36 -46.56 48.62
N SER A 44 22.99 -47.36 47.75
CA SER A 44 23.53 -48.73 48.00
C SER A 44 24.02 -49.34 46.66
N SER A 45 25.33 -49.55 46.47
CA SER A 45 26.11 -50.81 46.57
C SER A 45 25.55 -51.96 45.70
N SER A 46 26.26 -52.75 44.89
CA SER A 46 27.67 -53.20 44.77
C SER A 46 27.81 -53.90 43.38
N SER A 47 28.95 -53.92 42.68
CA SER A 47 29.99 -54.96 42.74
C SER A 47 30.85 -54.86 41.45
N GLY A 48 32.14 -55.21 41.53
CA GLY A 48 33.18 -54.68 40.64
C GLY A 48 33.58 -55.51 39.40
N ALA A 49 34.40 -54.87 38.56
CA ALA A 49 35.47 -55.47 37.74
C ALA A 49 36.32 -54.33 37.13
N ALA A 50 37.63 -54.58 36.98
CA ALA A 50 38.66 -53.58 36.82
C ALA A 50 38.87 -53.04 35.38
N ALA A 51 39.20 -51.74 35.35
CA ALA A 51 40.18 -51.04 34.51
C ALA A 51 40.15 -51.19 32.97
N ARG A 52 39.59 -50.16 32.30
CA ARG A 52 40.21 -49.49 31.14
C ARG A 52 39.99 -47.98 31.25
N ARG A 53 41.07 -47.20 31.36
CA ARG A 53 41.03 -45.73 31.32
C ARG A 53 40.71 -45.27 29.90
N GLY A 54 39.44 -44.96 29.64
CA GLY A 54 39.00 -44.14 28.51
C GLY A 54 38.67 -42.75 29.01
N VAL A 55 39.29 -41.71 28.45
CA VAL A 55 38.90 -40.32 28.69
C VAL A 55 37.56 -40.11 27.99
N VAL A 56 36.48 -40.04 28.77
CA VAL A 56 35.15 -39.68 28.26
C VAL A 56 34.96 -38.19 28.53
N ALA A 57 35.00 -37.38 27.48
CA ALA A 57 34.59 -35.99 27.54
C ALA A 57 33.09 -35.92 27.87
N GLN A 58 32.74 -35.42 29.05
CA GLN A 58 31.35 -35.09 29.38
C GLN A 58 30.99 -33.80 28.64
N ALA A 59 30.23 -33.92 27.56
CA ALA A 59 29.54 -32.79 26.96
C ALA A 59 28.39 -32.39 27.89
N THR A 60 28.55 -31.29 28.62
CA THR A 60 27.44 -30.63 29.31
C THR A 60 26.55 -29.99 28.26
N ALA A 61 25.41 -30.62 27.97
CA ALA A 61 24.36 -30.02 27.15
C ALA A 61 23.81 -28.80 27.89
N VAL A 62 24.07 -27.60 27.35
CA VAL A 62 23.40 -26.38 27.78
C VAL A 62 21.95 -26.48 27.30
N ALA A 63 21.02 -26.60 28.24
CA ALA A 63 19.60 -26.64 27.95
C ALA A 63 19.18 -25.30 27.30
N THR A 64 18.78 -25.35 26.03
CA THR A 64 18.14 -24.25 25.32
C THR A 64 16.84 -23.89 26.06
N PRO A 65 16.52 -22.59 26.27
CA PRO A 65 15.26 -22.22 26.90
C PRO A 65 14.10 -22.75 26.05
N ALA A 66 13.21 -23.52 26.67
CA ALA A 66 12.00 -23.99 26.02
C ALA A 66 11.20 -22.80 25.49
N ALA A 67 10.88 -22.83 24.19
CA ALA A 67 10.00 -21.85 23.57
C ALA A 67 8.66 -21.83 24.34
N LYS A 68 8.20 -20.63 24.72
CA LYS A 68 6.89 -20.47 25.35
C LYS A 68 5.82 -21.10 24.44
N PRO A 69 4.86 -21.87 24.99
CA PRO A 69 3.77 -22.40 24.17
C PRO A 69 2.99 -21.23 23.56
N ALA A 70 2.78 -21.29 22.24
CA ALA A 70 1.97 -20.32 21.53
C ALA A 70 0.58 -20.26 22.18
N ALA A 71 0.12 -19.05 22.53
CA ALA A 71 -1.21 -18.86 23.07
C ALA A 71 -2.24 -19.41 22.08
N LYS A 72 -3.23 -20.18 22.57
CA LYS A 72 -4.34 -20.66 21.73
C LYS A 72 -5.17 -19.46 21.29
N THR A 73 -4.99 -19.02 20.05
CA THR A 73 -5.77 -17.96 19.40
C THR A 73 -7.23 -18.41 19.33
N SER A 74 -8.16 -17.55 19.77
CA SER A 74 -9.59 -17.84 19.70
C SER A 74 -10.05 -17.87 18.25
N GLN A 75 -10.97 -18.78 17.90
CA GLN A 75 -11.59 -18.80 16.56
C GLN A 75 -12.41 -17.53 16.24
N TYR A 76 -12.70 -16.71 17.25
CA TYR A 76 -13.42 -15.44 17.13
C TYR A 76 -12.49 -14.21 17.13
N GLU A 77 -11.18 -14.41 17.17
CA GLU A 77 -10.21 -13.30 17.20
C GLU A 77 -10.05 -12.71 15.78
N LEU A 78 -10.69 -11.57 15.54
CA LEU A 78 -10.52 -10.80 14.31
C LEU A 78 -9.34 -9.85 14.45
N PHE A 79 -8.35 -10.04 13.59
CA PHE A 79 -7.22 -9.12 13.50
C PHE A 79 -7.45 -8.12 12.36
N THR A 80 -8.05 -6.98 12.69
CA THR A 80 -8.49 -5.97 11.72
C THR A 80 -7.33 -5.06 11.26
N LEU A 81 -7.53 -4.35 10.15
CA LEU A 81 -6.62 -3.29 9.68
C LEU A 81 -6.35 -2.26 10.79
N THR A 82 -7.39 -1.78 11.47
CA THR A 82 -7.22 -0.85 12.60
C THR A 82 -6.33 -1.43 13.70
N THR A 83 -6.54 -2.71 14.06
CA THR A 83 -5.73 -3.38 15.08
C THR A 83 -4.28 -3.55 14.60
N TRP A 84 -4.08 -3.83 13.31
CA TRP A 84 -2.76 -3.92 12.71
C TRP A 84 -2.04 -2.57 12.73
N LEU A 85 -2.69 -1.49 12.29
CA LEU A 85 -2.15 -0.13 12.33
C LEU A 85 -1.73 0.29 13.74
N LEU A 86 -2.57 0.04 14.75
CA LEU A 86 -2.23 0.31 16.15
C LEU A 86 -0.98 -0.47 16.60
N LYS A 87 -0.83 -1.73 16.17
CA LYS A 87 0.37 -2.51 16.49
C LYS A 87 1.63 -1.98 15.78
N GLU A 88 1.52 -1.52 14.54
CA GLU A 88 2.65 -0.91 13.83
C GLU A 88 3.04 0.46 14.42
N GLU A 89 2.06 1.24 14.88
CA GLU A 89 2.29 2.47 15.65
C GLU A 89 2.99 2.18 16.99
N MET A 90 2.52 1.17 17.75
CA MET A 90 3.15 0.76 19.01
C MET A 90 4.60 0.27 18.83
N LYS A 91 4.94 -0.27 17.65
CA LYS A 91 6.31 -0.65 17.30
C LYS A 91 7.15 0.54 16.87
N GLY A 92 6.54 1.70 16.58
CA GLY A 92 7.20 2.88 16.01
C GLY A 92 7.57 2.73 14.54
N THR A 93 6.91 1.82 13.80
CA THR A 93 7.14 1.66 12.35
C THR A 93 6.42 2.75 11.55
N ILE A 94 5.27 3.19 12.04
CA ILE A 94 4.53 4.35 11.55
C ILE A 94 4.18 5.26 12.74
N ASP A 95 3.90 6.52 12.48
CA ASP A 95 3.26 7.40 13.45
C ASP A 95 1.73 7.30 13.38
N GLY A 96 1.06 7.89 14.36
CA GLY A 96 -0.41 7.93 14.43
C GLY A 96 -1.05 8.79 13.33
N GLU A 97 -0.31 9.70 12.70
CA GLU A 97 -0.82 10.54 11.62
C GLU A 97 -0.93 9.74 10.32
N LEU A 98 0.10 8.99 9.96
CA LEU A 98 0.08 8.04 8.84
C LEU A 98 -0.98 6.96 9.05
N ALA A 99 -1.13 6.43 10.27
CA ALA A 99 -2.19 5.48 10.60
C ALA A 99 -3.60 6.06 10.35
N THR A 100 -3.79 7.36 10.62
CA THR A 100 -5.04 8.08 10.35
C THR A 100 -5.29 8.23 8.85
N VAL A 101 -4.27 8.58 8.06
CA VAL A 101 -4.38 8.66 6.59
C VAL A 101 -4.74 7.30 5.99
N ILE A 102 -4.06 6.22 6.39
CA ILE A 102 -4.37 4.86 5.91
C ILE A 102 -5.80 4.44 6.30
N SER A 103 -6.24 4.80 7.51
CA SER A 103 -7.62 4.54 7.94
C SER A 103 -8.65 5.30 7.10
N SER A 104 -8.34 6.53 6.69
CA SER A 104 -9.19 7.32 5.79
C SER A 104 -9.27 6.72 4.38
N VAL A 105 -8.13 6.29 3.82
CA VAL A 105 -8.08 5.53 2.56
C VAL A 105 -8.92 4.24 2.65
N SER A 106 -8.83 3.53 3.78
CA SER A 106 -9.65 2.34 4.03
C SER A 106 -11.15 2.64 3.99
N LEU A 107 -11.58 3.75 4.59
CA LEU A 107 -12.98 4.19 4.55
C LEU A 107 -13.43 4.49 3.12
N ALA A 108 -12.63 5.22 2.34
CA ALA A 108 -12.91 5.50 0.94
C ALA A 108 -13.10 4.21 0.14
N CYS A 109 -12.19 3.24 0.30
CA CYS A 109 -12.29 1.93 -0.34
C CYS A 109 -13.54 1.14 0.07
N LYS A 110 -13.96 1.19 1.35
CA LYS A 110 -15.22 0.55 1.80
C LYS A 110 -16.44 1.19 1.13
N GLN A 111 -16.46 2.51 1.02
CA GLN A 111 -17.55 3.23 0.36
C GLN A 111 -17.60 2.94 -1.14
N ILE A 112 -16.45 2.97 -1.84
CA ILE A 112 -16.37 2.64 -3.26
C ILE A 112 -16.78 1.17 -3.50
N ALA A 113 -16.33 0.22 -2.67
CA ALA A 113 -16.77 -1.17 -2.77
C ALA A 113 -18.30 -1.32 -2.71
N SER A 114 -18.97 -0.56 -1.83
CA SER A 114 -20.43 -0.56 -1.73
C SER A 114 -21.12 0.04 -2.97
N LEU A 115 -20.49 1.03 -3.62
CA LEU A 115 -20.98 1.64 -4.85
C LEU A 115 -20.79 0.72 -6.06
N VAL A 116 -19.60 0.13 -6.22
CA VAL A 116 -19.27 -0.83 -7.28
C VAL A 116 -20.22 -2.03 -7.23
N ASN A 117 -20.44 -2.62 -6.05
CA ASN A 117 -21.34 -3.76 -5.88
C ASN A 117 -22.81 -3.48 -6.22
N ARG A 118 -23.20 -2.19 -6.32
CA ARG A 118 -24.57 -1.76 -6.64
C ARG A 118 -24.64 -0.93 -7.92
N ALA A 119 -23.56 -0.85 -8.69
CA ALA A 119 -23.45 0.06 -9.84
C ALA A 119 -24.58 -0.15 -10.85
N GLY A 120 -24.93 -1.40 -11.14
CA GLY A 120 -26.03 -1.76 -12.04
C GLY A 120 -27.44 -1.51 -11.49
N ILE A 121 -27.61 -1.36 -10.17
CA ILE A 121 -28.89 -1.03 -9.53
C ILE A 121 -29.07 0.49 -9.46
N SER A 122 -27.99 1.21 -9.16
CA SER A 122 -28.01 2.65 -8.91
C SER A 122 -27.81 3.50 -10.17
N ASN A 123 -27.82 2.91 -11.38
CA ASN A 123 -27.56 3.59 -12.66
C ASN A 123 -26.26 4.42 -12.64
N LEU A 124 -25.26 3.93 -11.91
CA LEU A 124 -23.92 4.53 -11.81
C LEU A 124 -22.99 4.06 -12.95
N THR A 125 -23.50 3.20 -13.83
CA THR A 125 -22.85 2.75 -15.05
C THR A 125 -23.02 3.77 -16.19
N GLY A 126 -22.11 3.71 -17.16
CA GLY A 126 -22.09 4.60 -18.33
C GLY A 126 -21.31 5.91 -18.15
N VAL A 127 -21.30 6.70 -19.23
CA VAL A 127 -20.48 7.92 -19.38
C VAL A 127 -21.08 9.08 -18.58
N ALA A 128 -20.23 9.87 -17.92
CA ALA A 128 -20.60 11.07 -17.16
C ALA A 128 -20.87 12.28 -18.08
N GLY A 129 -20.38 12.23 -19.33
CA GLY A 129 -20.54 13.26 -20.36
C GLY A 129 -19.33 14.19 -20.51
N ASN A 130 -18.30 14.04 -19.68
CA ASN A 130 -17.05 14.79 -19.72
C ASN A 130 -15.88 13.88 -20.14
N GLN A 131 -14.85 14.48 -20.74
CA GLN A 131 -13.56 13.82 -20.97
C GLN A 131 -12.55 14.31 -19.92
N ASN A 132 -11.76 13.40 -19.37
CA ASN A 132 -10.69 13.76 -18.44
C ASN A 132 -9.48 14.37 -19.20
N VAL A 133 -8.47 14.89 -18.49
CA VAL A 133 -7.24 15.48 -19.09
C VAL A 133 -6.45 14.55 -19.98
N GLN A 134 -6.78 13.27 -19.94
CA GLN A 134 -6.11 12.22 -20.69
C GLN A 134 -6.91 11.80 -21.94
N GLY A 135 -8.03 12.49 -22.20
CA GLY A 135 -8.90 12.28 -23.35
C GLY A 135 -9.73 10.99 -23.26
N GLU A 136 -9.88 10.42 -22.07
CA GLU A 136 -10.71 9.23 -21.81
C GLU A 136 -12.13 9.69 -21.39
N ASP A 137 -13.15 8.97 -21.89
CA ASP A 137 -14.55 9.26 -21.53
C ASP A 137 -14.77 8.89 -20.06
N GLN A 138 -14.97 9.89 -19.21
CA GLN A 138 -15.10 9.70 -17.77
C GLN A 138 -16.41 8.97 -17.45
N LYS A 139 -16.36 7.88 -16.67
CA LYS A 139 -17.58 7.22 -16.21
C LYS A 139 -18.11 7.90 -14.97
N LYS A 140 -19.42 7.76 -14.73
CA LYS A 140 -20.04 8.34 -13.52
C LYS A 140 -19.40 7.83 -12.24
N LEU A 141 -19.01 6.56 -12.21
CA LEU A 141 -18.39 5.97 -11.03
C LEU A 141 -16.97 6.50 -10.78
N ASP A 142 -16.27 6.95 -11.82
CA ASP A 142 -14.94 7.57 -11.70
C ASP A 142 -15.04 8.89 -10.94
N VAL A 143 -15.96 9.77 -11.36
CA VAL A 143 -16.27 11.05 -10.69
C VAL A 143 -16.63 10.82 -9.22
N VAL A 144 -17.54 9.87 -8.96
CA VAL A 144 -17.99 9.58 -7.60
C VAL A 144 -16.86 9.02 -6.75
N SER A 145 -16.03 8.14 -7.30
CA SER A 145 -14.91 7.55 -6.57
C SER A 145 -13.84 8.58 -6.23
N ASN A 146 -13.55 9.51 -7.15
CA ASN A 146 -12.67 10.64 -6.90
C ASN A 146 -13.18 11.53 -5.76
N GLU A 147 -14.46 11.91 -5.80
CA GLU A 147 -15.09 12.70 -4.73
C GLU A 147 -15.08 11.98 -3.37
N VAL A 148 -15.29 10.66 -3.35
CA VAL A 148 -15.20 9.87 -2.11
C VAL A 148 -13.80 9.94 -1.51
N PHE A 149 -12.74 9.76 -2.33
CA PHE A 149 -11.37 9.89 -1.87
C PHE A 149 -11.06 11.29 -1.35
N LYS A 150 -11.40 12.34 -2.12
CA LYS A 150 -11.20 13.74 -1.73
C LYS A 150 -11.84 14.05 -0.37
N ASN A 151 -13.11 13.68 -0.20
CA ASN A 151 -13.83 13.95 1.04
C ASN A 151 -13.25 13.18 2.24
N CYS A 152 -12.87 11.91 2.07
CA CYS A 152 -12.26 11.12 3.14
C CYS A 152 -10.89 11.71 3.52
N LEU A 153 -10.04 12.03 2.54
CA LEU A 153 -8.68 12.54 2.76
C LEU A 153 -8.67 13.96 3.33
N ALA A 154 -9.63 14.80 2.94
CA ALA A 154 -9.80 16.13 3.53
C ALA A 154 -10.27 16.03 5.00
N SER A 155 -11.32 15.23 5.25
CA SER A 155 -11.90 15.09 6.59
C SER A 155 -11.00 14.40 7.63
N CYS A 156 -9.92 13.73 7.21
CA CYS A 156 -8.98 13.12 8.15
C CYS A 156 -8.05 14.14 8.82
N GLY A 157 -7.90 15.35 8.26
CA GLY A 157 -7.11 16.43 8.84
C GLY A 157 -5.60 16.17 8.88
N ARG A 158 -5.10 15.21 8.09
CA ARG A 158 -3.69 14.77 8.03
C ARG A 158 -3.05 14.81 6.65
N THR A 159 -3.82 15.11 5.61
CA THR A 159 -3.38 15.11 4.22
C THR A 159 -3.24 16.54 3.75
N GLY A 160 -2.06 16.99 3.32
CA GLY A 160 -1.83 18.37 2.87
C GLY A 160 -2.07 18.58 1.38
N VAL A 161 -1.70 17.59 0.55
CA VAL A 161 -1.87 17.65 -0.91
C VAL A 161 -2.37 16.31 -1.41
N ILE A 162 -3.30 16.36 -2.36
CA ILE A 162 -3.74 15.17 -3.09
C ILE A 162 -3.49 15.31 -4.58
N ALA A 163 -3.19 14.20 -5.26
CA ALA A 163 -3.16 14.14 -6.70
C ALA A 163 -3.94 12.91 -7.18
N SER A 164 -4.87 13.13 -8.10
CA SER A 164 -5.76 12.10 -8.63
C SER A 164 -5.52 11.91 -10.12
N GLU A 165 -5.80 10.72 -10.64
CA GLU A 165 -5.90 10.49 -12.08
C GLU A 165 -6.96 11.40 -12.73
N GLU A 166 -8.03 11.72 -11.98
CA GLU A 166 -9.24 12.43 -12.42
C GLU A 166 -9.19 13.95 -12.24
N GLU A 167 -8.09 14.50 -11.72
CA GLU A 167 -7.89 15.93 -11.51
C GLU A 167 -6.75 16.46 -12.37
N ASP A 168 -6.94 17.62 -12.99
CA ASP A 168 -5.95 18.22 -13.91
C ASP A 168 -4.66 18.67 -13.20
N GLN A 169 -4.78 19.02 -11.92
CA GLN A 169 -3.72 19.56 -11.08
C GLN A 169 -3.84 18.99 -9.67
N PRO A 170 -2.72 18.92 -8.92
CA PRO A 170 -2.78 18.63 -7.50
C PRO A 170 -3.70 19.59 -6.75
N VAL A 171 -4.42 19.06 -5.77
CA VAL A 171 -5.34 19.83 -4.93
C VAL A 171 -4.74 19.96 -3.54
N ALA A 172 -4.55 21.20 -3.10
CA ALA A 172 -4.20 21.49 -1.71
C ALA A 172 -5.43 21.25 -0.82
N VAL A 173 -5.22 20.61 0.32
CA VAL A 173 -6.29 20.34 1.30
C VAL A 173 -6.25 21.43 2.36
N GLU A 174 -7.24 22.31 2.34
CA GLU A 174 -7.31 23.45 3.26
C GLU A 174 -7.57 23.01 4.71
N GLU A 175 -8.31 21.93 4.95
CA GLU A 175 -8.65 21.45 6.30
C GLU A 175 -7.53 20.64 7.00
N THR A 176 -6.28 20.80 6.59
CA THR A 176 -5.15 20.06 7.18
C THR A 176 -4.72 20.68 8.50
N TYR A 177 -4.68 19.87 9.56
CA TYR A 177 -4.25 20.34 10.89
C TYR A 177 -2.79 20.00 11.21
N SER A 178 -2.30 18.83 10.79
CA SER A 178 -0.90 18.38 11.01
C SER A 178 -0.55 17.17 10.11
N GLY A 179 0.70 16.71 10.09
CA GLY A 179 1.19 15.61 9.24
C GLY A 179 1.52 16.04 7.80
N ASN A 180 0.59 16.72 7.13
CA ASN A 180 0.74 17.23 5.76
C ASN A 180 1.18 16.15 4.76
N TYR A 181 0.68 14.92 4.90
CA TYR A 181 0.98 13.84 3.96
C TYR A 181 0.49 14.17 2.56
N ILE A 182 1.18 13.63 1.56
CA ILE A 182 0.81 13.76 0.17
C ILE A 182 0.24 12.42 -0.28
N VAL A 183 -0.99 12.42 -0.78
CA VAL A 183 -1.66 11.20 -1.23
C VAL A 183 -1.92 11.27 -2.72
N VAL A 184 -1.31 10.34 -3.46
CA VAL A 184 -1.56 10.14 -4.89
C VAL A 184 -2.46 8.93 -5.07
N PHE A 185 -3.48 9.01 -5.92
CA PHE A 185 -4.39 7.88 -6.10
C PHE A 185 -5.00 7.80 -7.50
N ASP A 186 -5.27 6.57 -7.91
CA ASP A 186 -6.22 6.25 -8.98
C ASP A 186 -7.50 5.80 -8.27
N PRO A 187 -8.59 6.60 -8.32
CA PRO A 187 -9.80 6.29 -7.59
C PRO A 187 -10.49 5.03 -8.11
N LEU A 188 -10.34 4.71 -9.40
CA LEU A 188 -11.02 3.57 -10.02
C LEU A 188 -10.30 3.02 -11.28
N ASP A 189 -9.24 2.24 -11.05
CA ASP A 189 -8.55 1.48 -12.10
C ASP A 189 -9.49 0.46 -12.77
N GLY A 190 -9.37 0.41 -14.09
CA GLY A 190 -10.12 -0.53 -14.90
C GLY A 190 -11.59 -0.15 -15.07
N SER A 191 -11.97 1.12 -14.87
CA SER A 191 -13.36 1.59 -14.97
C SER A 191 -14.08 1.16 -16.26
N SER A 192 -13.35 1.05 -17.37
CA SER A 192 -13.82 0.50 -18.64
C SER A 192 -14.54 -0.87 -18.50
N ASN A 193 -14.15 -1.67 -17.52
CA ASN A 193 -14.63 -3.03 -17.25
C ASN A 193 -15.86 -3.12 -16.33
N ILE A 194 -16.29 -2.03 -15.70
CA ILE A 194 -17.40 -2.02 -14.73
C ILE A 194 -18.69 -2.57 -15.35
N ASP A 195 -19.02 -2.13 -16.57
CA ASP A 195 -20.27 -2.51 -17.24
C ASP A 195 -20.31 -4.02 -17.59
N ALA A 196 -19.14 -4.65 -17.69
CA ALA A 196 -18.98 -6.07 -17.95
C ALA A 196 -18.97 -6.93 -16.66
N GLY A 197 -19.02 -6.30 -15.48
CA GLY A 197 -18.94 -7.01 -14.19
C GLY A 197 -17.58 -7.65 -13.92
N ILE A 198 -16.52 -7.14 -14.55
CA ILE A 198 -15.13 -7.60 -14.38
C ILE A 198 -14.49 -6.86 -13.20
N SER A 199 -13.43 -7.44 -12.63
CA SER A 199 -12.73 -6.86 -11.48
C SER A 199 -12.11 -5.50 -11.81
N VAL A 200 -12.26 -4.58 -10.87
CA VAL A 200 -11.73 -3.20 -10.89
C VAL A 200 -11.07 -2.90 -9.54
N GLY A 201 -10.42 -1.75 -9.39
CA GLY A 201 -9.78 -1.42 -8.11
C GLY A 201 -9.50 0.05 -7.89
N SER A 202 -8.96 0.40 -6.73
CA SER A 202 -8.37 1.72 -6.48
C SER A 202 -6.89 1.55 -6.13
N ILE A 203 -6.06 2.50 -6.48
CA ILE A 203 -4.61 2.48 -6.23
C ILE A 203 -4.25 3.72 -5.43
N PHE A 204 -3.34 3.61 -4.47
CA PHE A 204 -2.89 4.76 -3.69
C PHE A 204 -1.41 4.66 -3.30
N GLY A 205 -0.78 5.83 -3.21
CA GLY A 205 0.56 6.03 -2.67
C GLY A 205 0.56 7.20 -1.69
N ILE A 206 1.35 7.09 -0.63
CA ILE A 206 1.47 8.11 0.42
C ILE A 206 2.93 8.50 0.56
N TYR A 207 3.22 9.78 0.38
CA TYR A 207 4.52 10.38 0.58
C TYR A 207 4.49 11.31 1.80
N GLU A 208 5.66 11.50 2.40
CA GLU A 208 5.90 12.65 3.27
C GLU A 208 6.05 13.92 2.42
N PRO A 209 5.68 15.09 2.99
CA PRO A 209 5.95 16.36 2.35
C PRO A 209 7.45 16.57 2.12
N SER A 210 7.81 17.20 1.00
CA SER A 210 9.22 17.50 0.72
C SER A 210 9.70 18.63 1.63
N GLU A 211 10.82 18.41 2.32
CA GLU A 211 11.47 19.46 3.12
C GLU A 211 11.91 20.67 2.28
N GLU A 212 12.12 20.45 0.98
CA GLU A 212 12.56 21.48 0.02
C GLU A 212 11.44 22.44 -0.37
N CYS A 213 10.17 22.11 -0.05
CA CYS A 213 9.02 22.83 -0.55
C CYS A 213 7.87 22.90 0.49
N PRO A 214 8.06 23.57 1.64
CA PRO A 214 6.97 23.77 2.58
C PRO A 214 5.90 24.67 1.96
N ILE A 215 4.64 24.25 2.00
CA ILE A 215 3.50 25.07 1.58
C ILE A 215 3.11 25.97 2.77
N ASP A 216 3.22 27.29 2.60
CA ASP A 216 2.76 28.27 3.58
C ASP A 216 1.38 28.81 3.17
N ALA A 217 0.47 28.96 4.14
CA ALA A 217 -0.88 29.49 3.91
C ALA A 217 -0.90 30.96 3.44
N MET A 218 0.24 31.65 3.52
CA MET A 218 0.41 33.05 3.07
C MET A 218 0.99 33.17 1.64
N ASP A 219 1.31 32.05 0.97
CA ASP A 219 1.81 32.09 -0.41
C ASP A 219 0.69 32.46 -1.41
N ASP A 220 1.08 33.07 -2.54
CA ASP A 220 0.11 33.37 -3.59
C ASP A 220 -0.40 32.07 -4.26
N PRO A 221 -1.63 32.06 -4.82
CA PRO A 221 -2.23 30.83 -5.35
C PRO A 221 -1.42 30.15 -6.46
N GLN A 222 -0.62 30.91 -7.22
CA GLN A 222 0.16 30.37 -8.32
C GLN A 222 1.44 29.69 -7.80
N LYS A 223 2.10 30.32 -6.82
CA LYS A 223 3.23 29.76 -6.09
C LYS A 223 2.82 28.53 -5.28
N MET A 224 1.65 28.54 -4.63
CA MET A 224 1.10 27.36 -3.94
C MET A 224 0.90 26.19 -4.90
N MET A 225 0.36 26.43 -6.10
CA MET A 225 0.17 25.39 -7.11
C MET A 225 1.49 24.80 -7.59
N GLU A 226 2.49 25.64 -7.89
CA GLU A 226 3.84 25.20 -8.26
C GLU A 226 4.48 24.35 -7.15
N GLN A 227 4.35 24.77 -5.89
CA GLN A 227 4.82 24.02 -4.73
C GLN A 227 4.08 22.69 -4.55
N CYS A 228 2.77 22.64 -4.80
CA CYS A 228 1.99 21.40 -4.75
C CYS A 228 2.48 20.39 -5.80
N VAL A 229 2.71 20.86 -7.03
CA VAL A 229 3.26 20.03 -8.11
C VAL A 229 4.65 19.50 -7.73
N MET A 230 5.53 20.35 -7.22
CA MET A 230 6.87 19.93 -6.77
C MET A 230 6.82 18.91 -5.63
N ASN A 231 5.89 19.08 -4.69
CA ASN A 231 5.68 18.15 -3.60
C ASN A 231 5.16 16.79 -4.07
N VAL A 232 4.29 16.77 -5.06
CA VAL A 232 3.70 15.55 -5.62
C VAL A 232 4.68 14.78 -6.52
N CYS A 233 5.52 15.48 -7.27
CA CYS A 233 6.50 14.88 -8.18
C CYS A 233 7.73 14.32 -7.46
N GLN A 234 7.51 13.39 -6.53
CA GLN A 234 8.57 12.64 -5.86
C GLN A 234 8.77 11.26 -6.50
N PRO A 235 10.02 10.75 -6.59
CA PRO A 235 10.27 9.40 -7.07
C PRO A 235 9.63 8.36 -6.15
N GLY A 236 9.19 7.24 -6.72
CA GLY A 236 8.48 6.18 -6.00
C GLY A 236 9.27 5.58 -4.83
N SER A 237 10.61 5.68 -4.85
CA SER A 237 11.48 5.30 -3.74
C SER A 237 11.25 6.08 -2.44
N ARG A 238 10.55 7.23 -2.50
CA ARG A 238 10.16 8.04 -1.33
C ARG A 238 8.79 7.67 -0.75
N LEU A 239 8.08 6.71 -1.33
CA LEU A 239 6.80 6.23 -0.78
C LEU A 239 6.99 5.70 0.65
N LYS A 240 6.15 6.17 1.57
CA LYS A 240 6.08 5.65 2.94
C LYS A 240 5.07 4.52 3.05
N CYS A 241 4.00 4.62 2.27
CA CYS A 241 2.98 3.59 2.16
C CYS A 241 2.47 3.56 0.73
N ALA A 242 2.16 2.36 0.24
CA ALA A 242 1.40 2.19 -0.99
C ALA A 242 0.47 1.00 -0.87
N GLY A 243 -0.60 1.02 -1.64
CA GLY A 243 -1.55 -0.07 -1.66
C GLY A 243 -2.52 0.01 -2.83
N TYR A 244 -3.35 -1.00 -2.91
CA TYR A 244 -4.52 -1.02 -3.77
C TYR A 244 -5.68 -1.71 -3.06
N CYS A 245 -6.89 -1.43 -3.52
CA CYS A 245 -8.08 -2.17 -3.14
C CYS A 245 -8.68 -2.81 -4.39
N LEU A 246 -8.76 -4.14 -4.40
CA LEU A 246 -9.39 -4.93 -5.45
C LEU A 246 -10.88 -5.08 -5.13
N TYR A 247 -11.75 -4.68 -6.07
CA TYR A 247 -13.19 -4.89 -6.05
C TYR A 247 -13.54 -6.05 -7.00
N SER A 248 -13.72 -7.24 -6.44
CA SER A 248 -14.00 -8.47 -7.19
C SER A 248 -15.04 -9.31 -6.45
N SER A 249 -15.04 -10.63 -6.65
CA SER A 249 -15.83 -11.61 -5.88
C SER A 249 -15.73 -11.41 -4.36
N SER A 250 -14.61 -10.86 -3.89
CA SER A 250 -14.43 -10.27 -2.57
C SER A 250 -13.67 -8.95 -2.70
N THR A 251 -13.85 -8.04 -1.74
CA THR A 251 -13.05 -6.82 -1.65
C THR A 251 -11.78 -7.07 -0.84
N ILE A 252 -10.62 -6.81 -1.44
CA ILE A 252 -9.31 -7.08 -0.82
C ILE A 252 -8.45 -5.82 -0.89
N MET A 253 -8.07 -5.28 0.26
CA MET A 253 -7.08 -4.22 0.37
C MET A 253 -5.70 -4.83 0.60
N VAL A 254 -4.73 -4.50 -0.25
CA VAL A 254 -3.33 -4.90 -0.12
C VAL A 254 -2.48 -3.65 0.04
N LEU A 255 -1.61 -3.63 1.03
CA LEU A 255 -0.73 -2.49 1.28
C LEU A 255 0.64 -2.89 1.83
N THR A 256 1.57 -1.95 1.75
CA THR A 256 2.88 -2.00 2.38
C THR A 256 3.19 -0.65 3.06
N ILE A 257 3.92 -0.70 4.16
CA ILE A 257 4.51 0.45 4.86
C ILE A 257 6.04 0.43 4.77
N GLY A 258 6.59 -0.21 3.75
CA GLY A 258 8.04 -0.35 3.53
C GLY A 258 8.72 -1.52 4.24
N ASN A 259 7.95 -2.36 4.94
CA ASN A 259 8.43 -3.60 5.56
C ASN A 259 7.45 -4.75 5.35
N GLY A 260 7.47 -5.31 4.14
CA GLY A 260 6.61 -6.42 3.74
C GLY A 260 5.22 -5.97 3.25
N VAL A 261 4.44 -6.93 2.76
CA VAL A 261 3.13 -6.69 2.13
C VAL A 261 2.03 -7.44 2.89
N PHE A 262 0.90 -6.77 3.13
CA PHE A 262 -0.21 -7.32 3.91
C PHE A 262 -1.52 -7.19 3.14
N GLY A 263 -2.28 -8.29 3.07
CA GLY A 263 -3.60 -8.32 2.45
C GLY A 263 -4.72 -8.50 3.47
N PHE A 264 -5.72 -7.64 3.37
CA PHE A 264 -6.91 -7.62 4.22
C PHE A 264 -8.16 -7.81 3.37
N THR A 265 -9.03 -8.73 3.77
CA THR A 265 -10.31 -8.95 3.10
C THR A 265 -11.41 -8.25 3.87
N LEU A 266 -12.28 -7.53 3.17
CA LEU A 266 -13.45 -6.88 3.78
C LEU A 266 -14.48 -7.93 4.18
N ASP A 267 -14.80 -7.99 5.47
CA ASP A 267 -15.99 -8.70 5.95
C ASP A 267 -17.20 -7.76 5.86
N PRO A 268 -18.17 -8.00 4.94
CA PRO A 268 -19.33 -7.12 4.79
C PRO A 268 -20.32 -7.20 5.96
N LEU A 269 -20.28 -8.24 6.79
CA LEU A 269 -21.17 -8.36 7.95
C LEU A 269 -20.73 -7.47 9.11
N VAL A 270 -19.41 -7.32 9.28
CA VAL A 270 -18.82 -6.47 10.31
C VAL A 270 -18.50 -5.08 9.77
N GLY A 271 -18.24 -4.95 8.47
CA GLY A 271 -17.83 -3.71 7.82
C GLY A 271 -16.36 -3.38 8.03
N GLU A 272 -15.52 -4.38 8.30
CA GLU A 272 -14.10 -4.21 8.61
C GLU A 272 -13.17 -5.04 7.73
N PHE A 273 -12.00 -4.49 7.44
CA PHE A 273 -10.92 -5.20 6.75
C PHE A 273 -10.19 -6.10 7.75
N VAL A 274 -10.24 -7.41 7.51
CA VAL A 274 -9.63 -8.44 8.36
C VAL A 274 -8.36 -8.97 7.68
N LEU A 275 -7.27 -9.10 8.44
CA LEU A 275 -6.01 -9.63 7.91
C LEU A 275 -6.20 -11.08 7.47
N THR A 276 -6.05 -11.33 6.18
CA THR A 276 -6.19 -12.67 5.58
C THR A 276 -4.90 -13.17 4.95
N HIS A 277 -4.00 -12.25 4.56
CA HIS A 277 -2.74 -12.57 3.89
C HIS A 277 -1.58 -11.87 4.62
N PRO A 278 -1.05 -12.47 5.71
CA PRO A 278 0.12 -11.91 6.40
C PRO A 278 1.38 -12.11 5.56
N ASN A 279 2.17 -11.05 5.36
CA ASN A 279 3.48 -11.10 4.71
C ASN A 279 3.47 -11.79 3.33
N VAL A 280 2.72 -11.21 2.39
CA VAL A 280 2.65 -11.67 1.00
C VAL A 280 4.04 -11.60 0.36
N GLN A 281 4.43 -12.68 -0.31
CA GLN A 281 5.68 -12.78 -1.07
C GLN A 281 5.35 -13.27 -2.47
N ILE A 282 5.86 -12.57 -3.47
CA ILE A 282 5.69 -12.98 -4.86
C ILE A 282 6.63 -14.15 -5.16
N PRO A 283 6.17 -15.20 -5.87
CA PRO A 283 7.06 -16.24 -6.35
C PRO A 283 8.20 -15.66 -7.19
N GLU A 284 9.42 -16.18 -7.03
CA GLU A 284 10.59 -15.66 -7.75
C GLU A 284 10.51 -15.89 -9.27
N VAL A 285 9.75 -16.93 -9.69
CA VAL A 285 9.52 -17.40 -11.06
C VAL A 285 8.03 -17.73 -11.21
N GLY A 286 7.44 -17.52 -12.39
CA GLY A 286 6.07 -17.94 -12.65
C GLY A 286 5.75 -18.06 -14.14
N LYS A 287 5.01 -19.11 -14.52
CA LYS A 287 4.69 -19.44 -15.92
C LYS A 287 3.41 -18.76 -16.43
N ILE A 288 3.14 -17.52 -16.00
CA ILE A 288 1.98 -16.72 -16.41
C ILE A 288 2.48 -15.38 -16.96
N TYR A 289 1.98 -14.97 -18.12
CA TYR A 289 2.19 -13.62 -18.64
C TYR A 289 0.86 -12.89 -18.83
N SER A 290 0.88 -11.58 -18.63
CA SER A 290 -0.29 -10.71 -18.70
C SER A 290 -0.02 -9.45 -19.50
N PHE A 291 -0.42 -9.49 -20.78
CA PHE A 291 -0.20 -8.44 -21.76
C PHE A 291 -1.41 -8.32 -22.70
N ASN A 292 -1.70 -7.10 -23.15
CA ASN A 292 -2.70 -6.89 -24.20
C ASN A 292 -2.12 -7.22 -25.58
N GLU A 293 -2.15 -8.49 -25.97
CA GLU A 293 -1.60 -8.96 -27.25
C GLU A 293 -2.31 -8.37 -28.49
N GLY A 294 -3.47 -7.73 -28.34
CA GLY A 294 -4.08 -6.95 -29.43
C GLY A 294 -3.15 -5.84 -29.97
N ASN A 295 -2.21 -5.38 -29.15
CA ASN A 295 -1.21 -4.38 -29.53
C ASN A 295 0.12 -4.98 -30.01
N TYR A 296 0.24 -6.31 -30.15
CA TYR A 296 1.52 -6.98 -30.48
C TYR A 296 2.22 -6.38 -31.69
N GLY A 297 1.48 -6.06 -32.76
CA GLY A 297 2.05 -5.46 -33.97
C GLY A 297 2.67 -4.07 -33.76
N LEU A 298 2.24 -3.35 -32.73
CA LEU A 298 2.63 -1.97 -32.41
C LEU A 298 3.82 -1.88 -31.44
N TRP A 299 4.24 -3.00 -30.84
CA TRP A 299 5.36 -3.04 -29.91
C TRP A 299 6.71 -3.02 -30.63
N ASP A 300 7.74 -2.62 -29.90
CA ASP A 300 9.13 -2.72 -30.35
C ASP A 300 9.56 -4.19 -30.55
N ASP A 301 10.53 -4.40 -31.43
CA ASP A 301 11.00 -5.75 -31.79
C ASP A 301 11.59 -6.52 -30.60
N SER A 302 12.17 -5.83 -29.63
CA SER A 302 12.67 -6.43 -28.38
C SER A 302 11.54 -7.06 -27.56
N VAL A 303 10.42 -6.35 -27.40
CA VAL A 303 9.24 -6.83 -26.67
C VAL A 303 8.54 -7.94 -27.45
N LYS A 304 8.48 -7.86 -28.79
CA LYS A 304 7.99 -8.95 -29.64
C LYS A 304 8.81 -10.22 -29.48
N ALA A 305 10.14 -10.11 -29.56
CA ALA A 305 11.05 -11.23 -29.38
C ALA A 305 10.91 -11.87 -27.98
N TYR A 306 10.76 -11.06 -26.94
CA TYR A 306 10.46 -11.54 -25.60
C TYR A 306 9.13 -12.32 -25.57
N MET A 307 8.06 -11.74 -26.11
CA MET A 307 6.73 -12.36 -26.13
C MET A 307 6.73 -13.69 -26.90
N ASP A 308 7.39 -13.75 -28.06
CA ASP A 308 7.52 -14.97 -28.85
C ASP A 308 8.27 -16.06 -28.08
N SER A 309 9.28 -15.67 -27.29
CA SER A 309 10.04 -16.59 -26.47
C SER A 309 9.17 -17.28 -25.41
N LEU A 310 8.17 -16.59 -24.83
CA LEU A 310 7.26 -17.17 -23.83
C LEU A 310 6.31 -18.21 -24.44
N LYS A 311 6.02 -18.07 -25.73
CA LYS A 311 5.11 -18.94 -26.49
C LYS A 311 5.80 -20.14 -27.10
N ASP A 312 7.14 -20.19 -27.13
CA ASP A 312 7.89 -21.33 -27.67
C ASP A 312 7.92 -22.50 -26.67
N PRO A 313 7.21 -23.62 -26.93
CA PRO A 313 7.22 -24.76 -26.03
C PRO A 313 8.60 -25.43 -25.95
N LYS A 314 9.44 -25.31 -26.99
CA LYS A 314 10.78 -25.91 -27.01
C LYS A 314 11.70 -25.26 -25.99
N LYS A 315 11.45 -23.99 -25.65
CA LYS A 315 12.20 -23.25 -24.63
C LYS A 315 11.80 -23.62 -23.20
N TRP A 316 10.57 -24.11 -22.99
CA TRP A 316 9.95 -24.24 -21.68
C TRP A 316 9.45 -25.66 -21.36
N ASP A 317 10.31 -26.66 -21.53
CA ASP A 317 10.03 -28.07 -21.19
C ASP A 317 8.78 -28.65 -21.88
N GLY A 318 8.52 -28.20 -23.12
CA GLY A 318 7.41 -28.66 -23.94
C GLY A 318 6.06 -27.99 -23.64
N LYS A 319 6.00 -26.97 -22.77
CA LYS A 319 4.77 -26.20 -22.52
C LYS A 319 5.04 -24.69 -22.47
N PRO A 320 4.33 -23.87 -23.27
CA PRO A 320 4.48 -22.43 -23.22
C PRO A 320 3.92 -21.86 -21.91
N TYR A 321 4.19 -20.57 -21.66
CA TYR A 321 3.57 -19.84 -20.56
C TYR A 321 2.05 -19.71 -20.78
N SER A 322 1.30 -19.59 -19.68
CA SER A 322 -0.13 -19.34 -19.71
C SER A 322 -0.43 -17.84 -19.86
N ALA A 323 -1.23 -17.47 -20.87
CA ALA A 323 -1.72 -16.11 -21.01
C ALA A 323 -2.89 -15.84 -20.04
N ARG A 324 -2.85 -14.72 -19.31
CA ARG A 324 -3.99 -14.19 -18.55
C ARG A 324 -3.98 -12.68 -18.66
N TYR A 325 -5.07 -12.08 -19.10
CA TYR A 325 -5.20 -10.62 -19.16
C TYR A 325 -6.63 -10.25 -18.78
N ILE A 326 -6.82 -9.70 -17.58
CA ILE A 326 -8.12 -9.28 -17.05
C ILE A 326 -8.52 -7.94 -17.65
N GLY A 327 -7.54 -7.06 -17.92
CA GLY A 327 -7.77 -5.73 -18.46
C GLY A 327 -7.94 -4.64 -17.39
N SER A 328 -7.63 -4.94 -16.13
CA SER A 328 -7.47 -4.00 -15.02
C SER A 328 -6.09 -4.23 -14.41
N LEU A 329 -5.32 -3.15 -14.22
CA LEU A 329 -3.99 -3.23 -13.62
C LEU A 329 -4.05 -3.88 -12.24
N VAL A 330 -5.00 -3.46 -11.40
CA VAL A 330 -5.19 -4.00 -10.05
C VAL A 330 -5.50 -5.51 -10.10
N GLY A 331 -6.43 -5.92 -10.97
CA GLY A 331 -6.80 -7.33 -11.11
C GLY A 331 -5.65 -8.21 -11.60
N ASP A 332 -4.96 -7.77 -12.65
CA ASP A 332 -3.84 -8.51 -13.22
C ASP A 332 -2.62 -8.54 -12.28
N PHE A 333 -2.34 -7.44 -11.58
CA PHE A 333 -1.27 -7.39 -10.60
C PHE A 333 -1.59 -8.25 -9.37
N HIS A 334 -2.80 -8.22 -8.83
CA HIS A 334 -3.17 -9.03 -7.67
C HIS A 334 -2.95 -10.53 -7.91
N ARG A 335 -3.34 -11.02 -9.10
CA ARG A 335 -3.01 -12.39 -9.52
C ARG A 335 -1.50 -12.60 -9.60
N THR A 336 -0.77 -11.69 -10.22
CA THR A 336 0.69 -11.78 -10.39
C THR A 336 1.40 -11.81 -9.04
N LEU A 337 0.95 -11.02 -8.07
CA LEU A 337 1.45 -10.99 -6.70
C LEU A 337 1.31 -12.34 -5.99
N LEU A 338 0.19 -13.03 -6.17
CA LEU A 338 -0.08 -14.31 -5.49
C LEU A 338 0.46 -15.53 -6.23
N TYR A 339 0.39 -15.54 -7.56
CA TYR A 339 0.71 -16.72 -8.39
C TYR A 339 2.04 -16.61 -9.12
N GLY A 340 2.71 -15.46 -9.04
CA GLY A 340 3.91 -15.16 -9.80
C GLY A 340 3.61 -14.97 -11.28
N GLY A 341 4.69 -14.80 -12.05
CA GLY A 341 4.65 -14.43 -13.45
C GLY A 341 4.89 -12.95 -13.63
N ILE A 342 4.42 -12.41 -14.74
CA ILE A 342 4.71 -11.03 -15.14
C ILE A 342 3.49 -10.35 -15.77
N TYR A 343 3.23 -9.14 -15.32
CA TYR A 343 2.35 -8.18 -15.97
C TYR A 343 3.20 -7.19 -16.77
N GLY A 344 2.75 -6.85 -17.98
CA GLY A 344 3.42 -5.85 -18.79
C GLY A 344 2.45 -4.99 -19.60
N TYR A 345 2.69 -3.69 -19.54
CA TYR A 345 2.09 -2.67 -20.38
C TYR A 345 3.21 -1.88 -21.07
N PRO A 346 3.75 -2.40 -22.19
CA PRO A 346 4.86 -1.77 -22.90
C PRO A 346 4.43 -0.44 -23.56
N GLY A 347 5.44 0.37 -23.92
CA GLY A 347 5.23 1.44 -24.89
C GLY A 347 4.88 0.87 -26.27
N ASP A 348 4.19 1.66 -27.08
CA ASP A 348 3.86 1.30 -28.47
C ASP A 348 4.17 2.47 -29.42
N ALA A 349 4.05 2.23 -30.73
CA ALA A 349 4.34 3.23 -31.76
C ALA A 349 3.57 4.56 -31.60
N LYS A 350 2.37 4.54 -30.98
CA LYS A 350 1.56 5.73 -30.69
C LYS A 350 1.87 6.30 -29.30
N ASN A 351 2.02 5.43 -28.31
CA ASN A 351 2.25 5.75 -26.90
C ASN A 351 3.64 5.26 -26.49
N LYS A 352 4.69 5.97 -26.94
CA LYS A 352 6.08 5.56 -26.71
C LYS A 352 6.43 5.41 -25.22
N ASN A 353 5.78 6.21 -24.38
CA ASN A 353 5.95 6.18 -22.92
C ASN A 353 4.89 5.31 -22.22
N GLY A 354 4.25 4.37 -22.92
CA GLY A 354 3.17 3.55 -22.34
C GLY A 354 1.87 4.32 -22.10
N LYS A 355 0.88 3.63 -21.50
CA LYS A 355 -0.43 4.22 -21.15
C LYS A 355 -0.54 4.56 -19.66
N LEU A 356 0.12 3.79 -18.79
CA LEU A 356 -0.01 3.90 -17.34
C LEU A 356 0.80 5.07 -16.80
N ARG A 357 0.30 5.69 -15.74
CA ARG A 357 0.82 6.91 -15.12
C ARG A 357 1.75 6.56 -13.97
N LEU A 358 2.85 7.28 -13.88
CA LEU A 358 3.93 6.99 -12.95
C LEU A 358 3.47 7.08 -11.49
N LEU A 359 2.85 8.19 -11.11
CA LEU A 359 2.64 8.54 -9.70
C LEU A 359 1.56 7.71 -9.00
N TYR A 360 0.43 7.46 -9.66
CA TYR A 360 -0.72 6.79 -9.03
C TYR A 360 -1.00 5.38 -9.56
N GLU A 361 -0.27 4.88 -10.57
CA GLU A 361 -0.36 3.49 -11.03
C GLU A 361 0.99 2.76 -10.89
N CYS A 362 2.02 3.19 -11.63
CA CYS A 362 3.26 2.42 -11.76
C CYS A 362 4.10 2.37 -10.48
N ALA A 363 4.33 3.53 -9.83
CA ALA A 363 5.15 3.61 -8.63
C ALA A 363 4.51 2.89 -7.42
N PRO A 364 3.22 3.10 -7.08
CA PRO A 364 2.58 2.35 -6.00
C PRO A 364 2.62 0.83 -6.20
N MET A 365 2.32 0.36 -7.42
CA MET A 365 2.35 -1.08 -7.74
C MET A 365 3.76 -1.65 -7.67
N SER A 366 4.76 -0.92 -8.17
CA SER A 366 6.16 -1.35 -8.12
C SER A 366 6.69 -1.39 -6.68
N PHE A 367 6.27 -0.46 -5.82
CA PHE A 367 6.66 -0.46 -4.41
C PHE A 367 6.12 -1.70 -3.68
N ILE A 368 4.86 -2.06 -3.94
CA ILE A 368 4.27 -3.30 -3.41
C ILE A 368 5.02 -4.52 -3.96
N ALA A 369 5.32 -4.55 -5.27
CA ALA A 369 6.02 -5.68 -5.88
C ALA A 369 7.41 -5.91 -5.24
N GLU A 370 8.20 -4.85 -5.07
CA GLU A 370 9.53 -4.94 -4.45
C GLU A 370 9.48 -5.35 -2.98
N GLN A 371 8.51 -4.82 -2.23
CA GLN A 371 8.29 -5.21 -0.83
C GLN A 371 7.85 -6.67 -0.67
N ALA A 372 7.28 -7.27 -1.72
CA ALA A 372 6.95 -8.69 -1.79
C ALA A 372 8.10 -9.56 -2.38
N GLY A 373 9.27 -8.99 -2.69
CA GLY A 373 10.41 -9.71 -3.27
C GLY A 373 10.42 -9.79 -4.80
N GLY A 374 9.53 -9.05 -5.47
CA GLY A 374 9.46 -8.93 -6.93
C GLY A 374 10.27 -7.77 -7.47
N LEU A 375 9.95 -7.37 -8.70
CA LEU A 375 10.60 -6.25 -9.38
C LEU A 375 9.57 -5.44 -10.20
N GLY A 376 9.79 -4.12 -10.29
CA GLY A 376 9.09 -3.23 -11.21
C GLY A 376 10.07 -2.45 -12.08
N SER A 377 9.93 -2.57 -13.40
CA SER A 377 10.84 -2.01 -14.41
C SER A 377 10.08 -1.29 -15.51
N THR A 378 10.68 -0.24 -16.08
CA THR A 378 10.22 0.39 -17.33
C THR A 378 10.70 -0.37 -18.57
N GLY A 379 11.46 -1.45 -18.36
CA GLY A 379 12.22 -2.17 -19.38
C GLY A 379 13.62 -1.61 -19.61
N GLN A 380 13.92 -0.41 -19.09
CA GLN A 380 15.25 0.21 -19.13
C GLN A 380 15.81 0.47 -17.73
N GLU A 381 14.96 0.97 -16.83
CA GLU A 381 15.34 1.35 -15.46
C GLU A 381 14.27 0.91 -14.45
N ARG A 382 14.63 0.95 -13.16
CA ARG A 382 13.73 0.62 -12.05
C ARG A 382 12.67 1.71 -11.89
N VAL A 383 11.39 1.33 -11.82
CA VAL A 383 10.26 2.28 -11.79
C VAL A 383 10.34 3.26 -10.62
N LEU A 384 10.77 2.79 -9.44
CA LEU A 384 10.84 3.62 -8.23
C LEU A 384 11.96 4.67 -8.26
N ASP A 385 12.90 4.56 -9.19
CA ASP A 385 14.03 5.49 -9.34
C ASP A 385 13.76 6.56 -10.41
N VAL A 386 12.67 6.42 -11.17
CA VAL A 386 12.25 7.43 -12.16
C VAL A 386 11.86 8.72 -11.44
N ASN A 387 12.56 9.82 -11.76
CA ASN A 387 12.20 11.14 -11.25
C ASN A 387 11.04 11.72 -12.06
N PRO A 388 9.86 11.99 -11.46
CA PRO A 388 8.71 12.51 -12.19
C PRO A 388 8.96 13.95 -12.66
N GLU A 389 8.72 14.23 -13.94
CA GLU A 389 8.77 15.57 -14.52
C GLU A 389 7.40 16.26 -14.46
N LYS A 390 6.32 15.48 -14.47
CA LYS A 390 4.93 15.96 -14.51
C LYS A 390 4.02 15.01 -13.73
N VAL A 391 2.95 15.57 -13.16
CA VAL A 391 1.96 14.80 -12.37
C VAL A 391 1.34 13.64 -13.17
N HIS A 392 0.98 13.89 -14.43
CA HIS A 392 0.38 12.88 -15.32
C HIS A 392 1.40 12.20 -16.25
N GLN A 393 2.69 12.13 -15.85
CA GLN A 393 3.70 11.44 -16.64
C GLN A 393 3.37 9.96 -16.81
N ARG A 394 3.43 9.47 -18.05
CA ARG A 394 3.28 8.05 -18.38
C ARG A 394 4.64 7.36 -18.48
N VAL A 395 4.68 6.08 -18.09
CA VAL A 395 5.85 5.20 -18.30
C VAL A 395 5.39 3.80 -18.72
N PRO A 396 6.18 3.07 -19.53
CA PRO A 396 6.00 1.63 -19.67
C PRO A 396 6.14 0.95 -18.31
N LEU A 397 5.41 -0.15 -18.11
CA LEU A 397 5.40 -0.86 -16.84
C LEU A 397 5.54 -2.36 -17.07
N PHE A 398 6.51 -2.98 -16.41
CA PHE A 398 6.67 -4.43 -16.34
C PHE A 398 6.93 -4.82 -14.88
N ILE A 399 6.02 -5.58 -14.29
CA ILE A 399 6.09 -5.92 -12.86
C ILE A 399 5.75 -7.38 -12.62
N GLY A 400 6.36 -7.95 -11.59
CA GLY A 400 6.02 -9.30 -11.13
C GLY A 400 7.21 -10.02 -10.52
N SER A 401 7.25 -11.33 -10.76
CA SER A 401 8.31 -12.23 -10.31
C SER A 401 9.67 -11.72 -10.75
N LYS A 402 10.61 -11.65 -9.81
CA LYS A 402 11.94 -11.06 -10.03
C LYS A 402 12.64 -11.60 -11.28
N LYS A 403 12.73 -12.93 -11.41
CA LYS A 403 13.41 -13.57 -12.56
C LYS A 403 12.68 -13.38 -13.87
N GLU A 404 11.35 -13.20 -13.86
CA GLU A 404 10.58 -12.95 -15.08
C GLU A 404 10.83 -11.53 -15.60
N VAL A 405 10.90 -10.55 -14.69
CA VAL A 405 11.21 -9.15 -15.05
C VAL A 405 12.67 -9.03 -15.50
N GLU A 406 13.62 -9.65 -14.81
CA GLU A 406 15.03 -9.70 -15.24
C GLU A 406 15.19 -10.38 -16.61
N TYR A 407 14.40 -11.43 -16.87
CA TYR A 407 14.40 -12.10 -18.17
C TYR A 407 13.85 -11.19 -19.27
N LEU A 408 12.78 -10.43 -19.03
CA LEU A 408 12.34 -9.37 -19.95
C LEU A 408 13.44 -8.34 -20.20
N GLU A 409 14.07 -7.84 -19.14
CA GLU A 409 15.12 -6.82 -19.24
C GLU A 409 16.30 -7.26 -20.12
N SER A 410 16.59 -8.57 -20.18
CA SER A 410 17.61 -9.12 -21.08
C SER A 410 17.32 -8.92 -22.58
N PHE A 411 16.07 -8.63 -22.95
CA PHE A 411 15.69 -8.27 -24.32
C PHE A 411 15.62 -6.75 -24.52
N THR A 412 15.20 -6.02 -23.50
CA THR A 412 14.84 -4.60 -23.65
C THR A 412 15.98 -3.65 -23.32
N LYS A 413 16.84 -3.95 -22.34
CA LYS A 413 17.96 -3.07 -21.98
C LYS A 413 18.93 -2.96 -23.14
N LYS A 414 19.18 -1.72 -23.57
CA LYS A 414 20.23 -1.45 -24.56
C LYS A 414 21.60 -1.65 -23.91
N HIS A 415 22.46 -2.42 -24.57
CA HIS A 415 23.85 -2.58 -24.18
C HIS A 415 24.68 -1.33 -24.48
#